data_AF-A0AA46V361-F1
#
_entry.id   AF-A0AA46V361-F1
#
_cell.length_a   1.000
_cell.length_b   1.000
_cell.length_c   1.000
_cell.angle_alpha   90.00
_cell.angle_beta   90.00
_cell.angle_gamma   90.00
#
_symmetry.space_group_name_H-M   'P 1'
#
loop_
_entity.id
_entity.type
_entity.pdbx_description
1 polymer ?
#
loop_
_entity_poly.entity_id
_entity_poly.type
_entity_poly.pdbx_seq_one_letter_code
_entity_poly.pdbx_strand_id
1 'polypeptide(L)' 'MEFETHWQRHTVRTKAYGIKLIDHPEAGRLALSYELTRFPQDPEVSLLVYTAAPGSREEAALRLLGKE' A
#
# COMPACT_ATOMS: atom_id res chain seq x y z
N MET A 1 8.75 15.81 15.76
CA MET A 1 7.68 16.83 15.66
C MET A 1 6.63 16.50 14.59
N GLU A 2 7.00 16.03 13.40
CA GLU A 2 6.01 15.70 12.34
C GLU A 2 5.04 14.58 12.78
N PHE A 3 5.55 13.49 13.36
CA PHE A 3 4.71 12.42 13.91
C PHE A 3 3.73 12.93 14.97
N GLU A 4 4.21 13.69 15.96
CA GLU A 4 3.37 14.28 17.02
C GLU A 4 2.28 15.18 16.42
N THR A 5 2.64 15.98 15.43
CA THR A 5 1.69 16.84 14.70
C THR A 5 0.59 16.01 14.03
N HIS A 6 0.94 14.90 13.38
CA HIS A 6 -0.05 14.00 12.79
C HIS A 6 -0.88 13.24 13.83
N TRP A 7 -0.26 12.83 14.93
CA TRP A 7 -0.93 12.12 16.02
C TRP A 7 -2.00 12.98 16.68
N GLN A 8 -1.68 14.25 17.00
CA GLN A 8 -2.63 15.21 17.56
C GLN A 8 -3.81 15.51 16.63
N ARG A 9 -3.61 15.42 15.30
CA ARG A 9 -4.68 15.66 14.33
C ARG A 9 -5.68 14.51 14.23
N HIS A 10 -5.36 13.32 14.74
CA HIS A 10 -6.21 12.11 14.68
C HIS A 10 -6.80 11.84 13.29
N THR A 11 -6.06 12.17 12.22
CA THR A 11 -6.54 12.00 10.83
C THR A 11 -6.48 10.56 10.32
N VAL A 12 -6.03 9.62 11.16
CA VAL A 12 -5.95 8.20 10.82
C VAL A 12 -7.35 7.65 10.65
N ARG A 13 -7.64 7.09 9.48
CA ARG A 13 -8.89 6.42 9.16
C ARG A 13 -8.59 4.98 8.77
N THR A 14 -9.51 4.07 9.11
CA THR A 14 -9.47 2.71 8.60
C THR A 14 -9.60 2.75 7.08
N LYS A 15 -8.60 2.20 6.39
CA LYS A 15 -8.58 2.05 4.94
C LYS A 15 -8.63 0.56 4.61
N ALA A 16 -9.77 0.10 4.09
CA ALA A 16 -9.96 -1.30 3.74
C ALA A 16 -9.47 -1.60 2.32
N TYR A 17 -9.72 -0.70 1.37
CA TYR A 17 -9.22 -0.82 0.00
C TYR A 17 -9.08 0.57 -0.65
N GLY A 18 -8.46 0.65 -1.82
CA GLY A 18 -8.38 1.87 -2.63
C GLY A 18 -7.16 1.91 -3.53
N ILE A 19 -6.77 3.11 -3.98
CA ILE A 19 -5.53 3.33 -4.74
C ILE A 19 -4.49 4.00 -3.84
N LYS A 20 -3.27 3.46 -3.85
CA LYS A 20 -2.09 4.02 -3.23
C LYS A 20 -1.19 4.60 -4.32
N LEU A 21 -0.86 5.87 -4.17
CA LEU A 21 0.18 6.52 -4.97
C LEU A 21 1.49 6.43 -4.18
N ILE A 22 2.51 5.85 -4.80
CA ILE A 22 3.83 5.63 -4.21
C ILE A 22 4.87 6.20 -5.14
N ASP A 23 5.72 7.11 -4.65
CA ASP A 23 6.88 7.58 -5.37
C ASP A 23 8.07 6.67 -5.00
N HIS A 24 8.29 5.61 -5.78
CA HIS A 24 9.37 4.65 -5.55
C HIS A 24 10.69 5.20 -6.12
N PRO A 25 11.81 5.13 -5.38
CA PRO A 25 13.09 5.70 -5.84
C PRO A 25 13.55 5.13 -7.18
N GLU A 26 13.32 3.83 -7.42
CA GLU A 26 13.83 3.13 -8.61
C GLU A 26 12.77 2.88 -9.68
N ALA A 27 11.50 2.71 -9.29
CA ALA A 27 10.41 2.40 -10.21
C ALA A 27 9.57 3.63 -10.59
N GLY A 28 9.93 4.80 -10.05
CA GLY A 28 9.20 6.05 -10.19
C GLY A 28 7.83 6.00 -9.49
N ARG A 29 6.94 6.91 -9.90
CA ARG A 29 5.58 6.98 -9.35
C ARG A 29 4.77 5.76 -9.75
N LEU A 30 4.06 5.12 -8.81
CA LEU A 30 3.21 3.95 -9.02
C LEU A 30 1.80 4.21 -8.50
N ALA A 31 0.78 3.76 -9.23
CA ALA A 31 -0.61 3.77 -8.79
C ALA A 31 -1.07 2.32 -8.60
N LEU A 32 -1.08 1.86 -7.34
CA LEU A 32 -1.40 0.47 -6.99
C LEU A 32 -2.75 0.41 -6.30
N SER A 33 -3.59 -0.56 -6.67
CA SER A 33 -4.71 -0.95 -5.83
C SER A 33 -4.17 -1.54 -4.53
N TYR A 34 -4.81 -1.27 -3.40
CA TYR A 34 -4.50 -1.91 -2.13
C TYR A 34 -5.76 -2.48 -1.50
N GLU A 35 -5.58 -3.57 -0.76
CA GLU A 35 -6.62 -4.23 0.03
C GLU A 35 -6.04 -4.69 1.37
N LEU A 36 -6.74 -4.39 2.47
CA LEU A 36 -6.40 -4.79 3.82
C LEU A 36 -7.41 -5.83 4.31
N THR A 37 -6.94 -7.07 4.46
CA THR A 37 -7.72 -8.19 4.99
C THR A 37 -7.32 -8.46 6.43
N ARG A 38 -8.31 -8.56 7.32
CA ARG A 38 -8.12 -9.04 8.70
C ARG A 38 -8.62 -10.46 8.81
N PHE A 39 -7.92 -11.31 9.56
CA PHE A 39 -8.29 -12.71 9.71
C PHE A 39 -9.20 -12.91 10.93
N PRO A 40 -10.43 -13.44 10.77
CA PRO A 40 -11.34 -13.62 11.90
C PRO A 40 -10.81 -14.55 13.00
N GLN A 41 -10.01 -15.56 12.61
CA GLN A 41 -9.42 -16.54 13.53
C GLN A 41 -8.12 -16.04 14.18
N ASP A 42 -7.53 -14.96 13.68
CA ASP A 42 -6.34 -14.32 14.23
C ASP A 42 -6.43 -12.79 14.04
N PRO A 43 -7.12 -12.09 14.96
CA PRO A 43 -7.39 -10.66 14.84
C PRO A 43 -6.15 -9.76 14.90
N GLU A 44 -5.02 -10.29 15.38
CA GLU A 44 -3.75 -9.58 15.46
C GLU A 44 -3.01 -9.59 14.11
N VAL A 45 -3.39 -10.51 13.21
CA VAL A 45 -2.83 -10.62 11.88
C VAL A 45 -3.69 -9.88 10.85
N SER A 46 -3.02 -9.10 10.02
CA SER A 46 -3.64 -8.48 8.84
C SER A 46 -2.73 -8.62 7.63
N LEU A 47 -3.33 -8.82 6.47
CA LEU A 47 -2.67 -8.89 5.18
C LEU A 47 -3.00 -7.62 4.40
N LEU A 48 -1.96 -6.85 4.04
CA LEU A 48 -2.07 -5.73 3.12
C LEU A 48 -1.47 -6.15 1.78
N VAL A 49 -2.30 -6.20 0.74
CA VAL A 49 -1.88 -6.55 -0.61
C VAL A 49 -1.89 -5.29 -1.47
N TYR A 50 -0.84 -5.09 -2.26
CA TYR A 50 -0.82 -4.12 -3.35
C TYR A 50 -0.85 -4.84 -4.69
N THR A 51 -1.73 -4.41 -5.59
CA THR A 51 -1.90 -5.02 -6.91
C THR A 51 -1.79 -3.97 -8.01
N ALA A 52 -1.23 -4.40 -9.15
CA ALA A 52 -1.21 -3.63 -10.38
C ALA A 52 -2.19 -4.24 -11.39
N ALA A 53 -2.74 -3.42 -12.29
CA ALA A 53 -3.57 -3.94 -13.37
C ALA A 53 -2.72 -4.83 -14.31
N PRO A 54 -3.25 -5.96 -14.83
CA PRO A 54 -2.52 -6.80 -15.77
C PRO A 54 -2.05 -6.03 -17.01
N GLY A 55 -0.82 -6.25 -17.46
CA GLY A 55 -0.22 -5.56 -18.60
C GLY A 55 0.14 -4.10 -18.37
N SER A 56 -0.05 -3.57 -17.15
CA SER A 56 0.29 -2.19 -16.82
C SER A 56 1.79 -1.98 -16.63
N ARG A 57 2.22 -0.72 -16.69
CA ARG A 57 3.59 -0.34 -16.31
C ARG A 57 3.88 -0.70 -14.86
N GLU A 58 2.89 -0.55 -13.98
CA GLU A 58 2.98 -0.91 -12.58
C GLU A 58 3.19 -2.42 -12.39
N GLU A 59 2.58 -3.27 -13.22
CA GLU A 59 2.84 -4.71 -13.19
C GLU A 59 4.30 -5.02 -13.56
N ALA A 60 4.79 -4.40 -14.63
CA ALA A 60 6.20 -4.55 -15.03
C ALA A 60 7.15 -4.05 -13.92
N ALA A 61 6.83 -2.92 -13.29
CA ALA A 61 7.59 -2.38 -12.17
C ALA A 61 7.62 -3.34 -10.97
N LEU A 62 6.47 -3.87 -10.55
CA LEU A 62 6.39 -4.82 -9.45
C LEU A 62 7.19 -6.11 -9.74
N ARG A 63 7.18 -6.59 -10.98
CA ARG A 63 7.98 -7.76 -11.40
C ARG A 63 9.49 -7.49 -11.38
N LEU A 64 9.92 -6.24 -11.58
CA LEU A 64 11.32 -5.86 -11.44
C LEU A 64 11.72 -5.81 -9.97
N LEU A 65 10.93 -5.11 -9.13
CA LEU A 65 11.19 -4.97 -7.69
C LEU A 65 11.18 -6.31 -6.94
N GLY A 66 10.31 -7.25 -7.33
CA GLY A 66 10.25 -8.57 -6.70
C GLY A 66 11.41 -9.51 -7.01
N LYS A 67 12.38 -9.07 -7.82
CA LYS A 67 13.61 -9.83 -8.14
C LYS A 67 14.83 -9.33 -7.36
N GLU A 68 14.69 -8.26 -6.58
CA GLU A 68 15.74 -7.70 -5.73
C GLU A 68 15.85 -8.42 -4.37
#